data_AF-A0A7R9W949-F1
#
_entry.id   AF-A0A7R9W949-F1
#
_cell.length_a   1.000
_cell.length_b   1.000
_cell.length_c   1.000
_cell.angle_alpha   90.00
_cell.angle_beta   90.00
_cell.angle_gamma   90.00
#
_symmetry.space_group_name_H-M   'P 1'
#
loop_
_entity.id
_entity.type
_entity.pdbx_description
1 polymer ?
#
loop_
_entity_poly.entity_id
_entity_poly.type
_entity_poly.pdbx_seq_one_letter_code
_entity_poly.pdbx_strand_id
1 'polypeptide(L)'
;VECRAFTFFRHPVTRAVSMFYYLQSATWEPTYDEALSGMSLLEYAHSDHAEENWVVRSLTNEFEEPLEVQHVEVSKEILRRKVLVGIMEAFDQSVVRFEKYFGWWEAVEFNVSVLRCQRERMAGGDNRNDHPKVGPETEEFQVLADRNWADVELYQYAKELFKEQASLV
;
A
#
# COMPACT_ATOMS: atom_id res chain seq x y z
N VAL A 1 -11.61 21.76 14.02
CA VAL A 1 -11.91 20.54 13.27
C VAL A 1 -10.57 19.89 12.95
N GLU A 2 -10.27 18.72 13.52
CA GLU A 2 -9.04 18.00 13.21
C GLU A 2 -9.34 17.09 12.01
N CYS A 3 -8.73 17.37 10.86
CA CYS A 3 -8.93 16.55 9.66
C CYS A 3 -8.20 15.21 9.82
N ARG A 4 -8.88 14.11 9.51
CA ARG A 4 -8.30 12.76 9.48
C ARG A 4 -8.21 12.29 8.03
N ALA A 5 -7.01 11.92 7.58
CA ALA A 5 -6.81 11.28 6.30
C ALA A 5 -7.25 9.80 6.38
N PHE A 6 -7.48 9.17 5.23
CA PHE A 6 -7.63 7.73 5.13
C PHE A 6 -6.81 7.22 3.96
N THR A 7 -6.31 5.98 4.07
CA THR A 7 -5.51 5.36 3.00
C THR A 7 -5.53 3.84 3.12
N PHE A 8 -5.16 3.17 2.03
CA PHE A 8 -4.96 1.72 1.99
C PHE A 8 -3.48 1.37 2.09
N PHE A 9 -3.18 0.37 2.92
CA PHE A 9 -1.87 -0.26 2.96
C PHE A 9 -1.91 -1.62 2.29
N ARG A 10 -0.83 -1.93 1.57
CA ARG A 10 -0.55 -3.24 0.97
C ARG A 10 0.79 -3.70 1.50
N HIS A 11 1.00 -5.01 1.64
CA HIS A 11 2.31 -5.52 2.02
C HIS A 11 3.41 -4.95 1.09
N PRO A 12 4.51 -4.38 1.62
CA PRO A 12 5.51 -3.66 0.82
C PRO A 12 6.13 -4.50 -0.30
N VAL A 13 6.46 -5.77 -0.02
CA VAL A 13 6.97 -6.69 -1.06
C VAL A 13 5.93 -6.91 -2.16
N THR A 14 4.67 -7.15 -1.82
CA THR A 14 3.60 -7.36 -2.81
C THR A 14 3.36 -6.09 -3.63
N ARG A 15 3.55 -4.90 -3.02
CA ARG A 15 3.50 -3.60 -3.71
C ARG A 15 4.65 -3.44 -4.69
N ALA A 16 5.89 -3.72 -4.28
CA ALA A 16 7.09 -3.63 -5.12
C ALA A 16 7.02 -4.59 -6.32
N VAL A 17 6.55 -5.83 -6.10
CA VAL A 17 6.34 -6.80 -7.19
C VAL A 17 5.29 -6.29 -8.18
N SER A 18 4.16 -5.78 -7.66
CA SER A 18 3.12 -5.20 -8.50
C SER A 18 3.62 -4.00 -9.29
N MET A 19 4.50 -3.19 -8.72
CA MET A 19 5.14 -2.04 -9.36
C MET A 19 6.07 -2.49 -10.50
N PHE A 20 6.91 -3.50 -10.26
CA PHE A 20 7.79 -4.07 -11.27
C PHE A 20 7.03 -4.49 -12.55
N TYR A 21 6.02 -5.35 -12.39
CA TYR A 21 5.23 -5.83 -13.54
C TYR A 21 4.40 -4.73 -14.20
N TYR A 22 4.05 -3.67 -13.45
CA TYR A 22 3.45 -2.47 -14.01
C TYR A 22 4.42 -1.70 -14.91
N LEU A 23 5.61 -1.39 -14.40
CA LEU A 23 6.60 -0.60 -15.13
C LEU A 23 7.09 -1.30 -16.41
N GLN A 24 7.08 -2.64 -16.45
CA GLN A 24 7.42 -3.39 -17.66
C GLN A 24 6.44 -3.17 -18.83
N SER A 25 5.15 -2.91 -18.55
CA SER A 25 4.12 -2.74 -19.58
C SER A 25 3.67 -1.29 -19.77
N ALA A 26 4.08 -0.38 -18.90
CA ALA A 26 3.68 1.03 -18.86
C ALA A 26 4.38 1.90 -19.92
N THR A 27 4.35 1.50 -21.19
CA THR A 27 5.00 2.22 -22.31
C THR A 27 4.44 3.62 -22.56
N TRP A 28 3.28 3.95 -21.97
CA TRP A 28 2.64 5.26 -22.04
C TRP A 28 3.13 6.24 -20.96
N GLU A 29 3.88 5.78 -19.96
CA GLU A 29 4.39 6.67 -18.92
C GLU A 29 5.62 7.46 -19.39
N PRO A 30 5.74 8.76 -19.06
CA PRO A 30 6.94 9.55 -19.37
C PRO A 30 8.22 8.98 -18.74
N THR A 31 8.08 8.22 -17.67
CA THR A 31 9.15 7.56 -16.90
C THR A 31 9.40 6.12 -17.35
N TYR A 32 8.80 5.67 -18.46
CA TYR A 32 9.04 4.33 -18.99
C TYR A 32 10.53 4.12 -19.29
N ASP A 33 11.03 2.99 -18.83
CA ASP A 33 12.41 2.55 -19.06
C ASP A 33 12.40 1.18 -19.74
N GLU A 34 12.89 1.15 -20.99
CA GLU A 34 12.95 -0.09 -21.78
C GLU A 34 13.86 -1.14 -21.14
N ALA A 35 14.83 -0.74 -20.30
CA ALA A 35 15.70 -1.66 -19.58
C ALA A 35 14.92 -2.57 -18.62
N LEU A 36 13.76 -2.13 -18.12
CA LEU A 36 12.91 -2.93 -17.23
C LEU A 36 12.26 -4.11 -17.95
N SER A 37 12.01 -4.01 -19.26
CA SER A 37 11.32 -5.05 -20.04
C SER A 37 12.12 -6.36 -20.13
N GLY A 38 13.45 -6.28 -20.06
CA GLY A 38 14.35 -7.44 -20.11
C GLY A 38 14.80 -7.94 -18.74
N MET A 39 14.45 -7.23 -17.66
CA MET A 39 14.91 -7.52 -16.30
C MET A 39 14.07 -8.62 -15.66
N SER A 40 14.70 -9.47 -14.85
CA SER A 40 14.00 -10.38 -13.93
C SER A 40 13.60 -9.65 -12.64
N LEU A 41 12.66 -10.21 -11.88
CA LEU A 41 12.26 -9.62 -10.60
C LEU A 41 13.43 -9.55 -9.60
N LEU A 42 14.33 -10.53 -9.62
CA LEU A 42 15.52 -10.53 -8.76
C LEU A 42 16.50 -9.40 -9.15
N GLU A 43 16.77 -9.23 -10.45
CA GLU A 43 17.59 -8.12 -10.94
C GLU A 43 16.96 -6.77 -10.59
N TYR A 44 15.63 -6.66 -10.71
CA TYR A 44 14.90 -5.47 -10.28
C TYR A 44 15.08 -5.18 -8.80
N ALA A 45 14.92 -6.19 -7.93
CA ALA A 45 15.07 -6.05 -6.49
C ALA A 45 16.45 -5.53 -6.06
N HIS A 46 17.50 -5.86 -6.82
CA HIS A 46 18.87 -5.37 -6.60
C HIS A 46 19.19 -4.04 -7.28
N SER A 47 18.36 -3.59 -8.23
CA SER A 47 18.58 -2.36 -9.00
C SER A 47 18.14 -1.10 -8.25
N ASP A 48 18.58 0.05 -8.76
CA ASP A 48 18.11 1.37 -8.29
C ASP A 48 16.68 1.70 -8.74
N HIS A 49 16.08 0.88 -9.60
CA HIS A 49 14.68 1.03 -10.01
C HIS A 49 13.69 0.50 -8.96
N ALA A 50 14.15 -0.38 -8.05
CA ALA A 50 13.31 -0.88 -6.98
C ALA A 50 13.08 0.17 -5.91
N GLU A 51 11.82 0.38 -5.57
CA GLU A 51 11.44 1.25 -4.46
C GLU A 51 12.02 0.78 -3.13
N GLU A 52 12.37 1.75 -2.30
CA GLU A 52 12.96 1.54 -0.98
C GLU A 52 12.23 2.38 0.06
N ASN A 53 11.50 1.71 0.97
CA ASN A 53 10.84 2.31 2.13
C ASN A 53 9.96 3.52 1.81
N TRP A 54 9.33 3.52 0.63
CA TRP A 54 8.62 4.67 0.08
C TRP A 54 7.60 5.28 1.03
N VAL A 55 6.89 4.45 1.81
CA VAL A 55 5.84 4.95 2.71
C VAL A 55 6.43 5.68 3.91
N VAL A 56 7.42 5.09 4.61
CA VAL A 56 8.12 5.74 5.73
C VAL A 56 8.82 7.01 5.27
N ARG A 57 9.50 6.97 4.11
CA ARG A 57 10.13 8.16 3.51
C ARG A 57 9.13 9.27 3.25
N SER A 58 7.97 8.93 2.67
CA SER A 58 6.90 9.90 2.39
C SER A 58 6.28 10.50 3.66
N LEU A 59 6.08 9.69 4.71
CA LEU A 59 5.47 10.15 5.96
C LEU A 59 6.43 11.03 6.78
N THR A 60 7.73 10.75 6.72
CA THR A 60 8.76 11.50 7.43
C THR A 60 9.37 12.64 6.63
N ASN A 61 9.09 12.70 5.31
CA ASN A 61 9.72 13.59 4.35
C ASN A 61 11.26 13.41 4.31
N GLU A 62 11.71 12.15 4.41
CA GLU A 62 13.13 11.77 4.37
C GLU A 62 13.44 10.93 3.13
N PHE A 63 13.88 11.58 2.05
CA PHE A 63 14.09 10.95 0.74
C PHE A 63 15.56 10.68 0.40
N GLU A 64 16.50 11.31 1.11
CA GLU A 64 17.92 11.28 0.75
C GLU A 64 18.74 10.52 1.78
N GLU A 65 18.45 10.69 3.07
CA GLU A 65 19.24 10.10 4.13
C GLU A 65 18.84 8.64 4.42
N PRO A 66 19.77 7.84 4.99
CA PRO A 66 19.46 6.52 5.48
C PRO A 66 18.35 6.56 6.55
N LEU A 67 17.38 5.66 6.42
CA LEU A 67 16.34 5.53 7.44
C LEU A 67 16.88 4.86 8.71
N GLU A 68 16.45 5.41 9.82
CA GLU A 68 16.66 4.87 11.17
C GLU A 68 15.34 4.47 11.82
N VAL A 69 15.40 3.66 12.88
CA VAL A 69 14.23 3.20 13.66
C VAL A 69 13.34 4.37 14.13
N GLN A 70 13.92 5.53 14.45
CA GLN A 70 13.15 6.71 14.82
C GLN A 70 12.17 7.19 13.74
N HIS A 71 12.49 7.02 12.45
CA HIS A 71 11.60 7.38 11.34
C HIS A 71 10.38 6.46 11.29
N VAL A 72 10.55 5.19 11.63
CA VAL A 72 9.46 4.23 11.76
C VAL A 72 8.56 4.63 12.92
N GLU A 73 9.11 4.97 14.08
CA GLU A 73 8.33 5.41 15.25
C GLU A 73 7.54 6.70 14.97
N VAL A 74 8.14 7.68 14.30
CA VAL A 74 7.43 8.89 13.83
C VAL A 74 6.30 8.52 12.88
N SER A 75 6.55 7.62 11.92
CA SER A 75 5.54 7.16 10.97
C SER A 75 4.36 6.47 11.67
N LYS A 76 4.64 5.59 12.64
CA LYS A 76 3.61 4.93 13.48
C LYS A 76 2.74 5.97 14.19
N GLU A 77 3.35 7.00 14.77
CA GLU A 77 2.62 8.06 15.47
C GLU A 77 1.75 8.91 14.52
N ILE A 78 2.25 9.18 13.30
CA ILE A 78 1.46 9.84 12.24
C ILE A 78 0.24 8.98 11.91
N LEU A 79 0.41 7.67 11.66
CA LEU A 79 -0.71 6.78 11.36
C LEU A 79 -1.74 6.77 12.49
N ARG A 80 -1.27 6.58 13.74
CA ARG A 80 -2.13 6.51 14.92
C ARG A 80 -3.02 7.74 15.08
N ARG A 81 -2.45 8.93 14.85
CA ARG A 81 -3.15 10.20 15.13
C ARG A 81 -3.93 10.73 13.94
N LYS A 82 -3.41 10.56 12.74
CA LYS A 82 -3.85 11.32 11.55
C LYS A 82 -4.50 10.46 10.48
N VAL A 83 -4.45 9.14 10.57
CA VAL A 83 -4.89 8.24 9.49
C VAL A 83 -5.91 7.22 9.97
N LEU A 84 -7.04 7.13 9.28
CA LEU A 84 -7.92 5.97 9.32
C LEU A 84 -7.37 4.93 8.34
N VAL A 85 -6.88 3.82 8.87
CA VAL A 85 -6.16 2.80 8.11
C VAL A 85 -7.15 1.86 7.43
N GLY A 86 -6.90 1.58 6.15
CA GLY A 86 -7.43 0.46 5.40
C GLY A 86 -6.33 -0.52 5.00
N ILE A 87 -6.69 -1.78 4.80
CA ILE A 87 -5.79 -2.87 4.41
C ILE A 87 -6.31 -3.46 3.10
N MET A 88 -5.45 -3.55 2.08
CA MET A 88 -5.83 -4.06 0.75
C MET A 88 -6.34 -5.50 0.81
N GLU A 89 -5.76 -6.35 1.66
CA GLU A 89 -6.22 -7.72 1.89
C GLU A 89 -7.61 -7.78 2.56
N ALA A 90 -8.03 -6.69 3.21
CA ALA A 90 -9.35 -6.53 3.83
C ALA A 90 -10.11 -5.36 3.18
N PHE A 91 -10.04 -5.24 1.85
CA PHE A 91 -10.53 -4.10 1.09
C PHE A 91 -11.99 -3.74 1.44
N ASP A 92 -12.91 -4.70 1.34
CA ASP A 92 -14.33 -4.50 1.63
C ASP A 92 -14.56 -3.96 3.06
N GLN A 93 -13.86 -4.52 4.05
CA GLN A 93 -13.98 -4.08 5.44
C GLN A 93 -13.44 -2.65 5.63
N SER A 94 -12.38 -2.31 4.89
CA SER A 94 -11.77 -0.99 4.92
C SER A 94 -12.71 0.06 4.31
N VAL A 95 -13.32 -0.21 3.16
CA VAL A 95 -14.30 0.69 2.53
C VAL A 95 -15.48 0.93 3.46
N VAL A 96 -16.10 -0.13 3.99
CA VAL A 96 -17.24 -0.01 4.92
C VAL A 96 -16.86 0.82 6.15
N ARG A 97 -15.63 0.68 6.65
CA ARG A 97 -15.15 1.50 7.77
C ARG A 97 -15.02 2.96 7.39
N PHE A 98 -14.45 3.27 6.23
CA PHE A 98 -14.31 4.66 5.77
C PHE A 98 -15.67 5.33 5.62
N GLU A 99 -16.61 4.63 4.98
CA GLU A 99 -17.98 5.09 4.81
C GLU A 99 -18.68 5.42 6.13
N LYS A 100 -18.56 4.53 7.11
CA LYS A 100 -19.14 4.73 8.45
C LYS A 100 -18.47 5.86 9.21
N TYR A 101 -17.14 5.89 9.23
CA TYR A 101 -16.38 6.88 10.00
C TYR A 101 -16.59 8.30 9.50
N PHE A 102 -16.66 8.49 8.18
CA PHE A 102 -16.84 9.81 7.57
C PHE A 102 -18.30 10.16 7.24
N GLY A 103 -19.24 9.27 7.54
CA GLY A 103 -20.67 9.53 7.32
C GLY A 103 -21.06 9.73 5.85
N TRP A 104 -20.34 9.12 4.89
CA TRP A 104 -20.55 9.37 3.45
C TRP A 104 -21.97 9.10 2.97
N TRP A 105 -22.68 8.20 3.65
CA TRP A 105 -24.03 7.76 3.28
C TRP A 105 -25.11 8.16 4.29
N GLU A 106 -24.85 9.08 5.22
CA GLU A 106 -25.87 9.51 6.20
C GLU A 106 -27.15 10.07 5.55
N ALA A 107 -27.05 10.55 4.30
CA ALA A 107 -28.16 11.06 3.51
C ALA A 107 -28.73 10.08 2.46
N VAL A 108 -28.20 8.85 2.36
CA VAL A 108 -28.59 7.85 1.35
C VAL A 108 -29.06 6.59 2.05
N GLU A 109 -30.27 6.11 1.75
CA GLU A 109 -30.71 4.81 2.25
C GLU A 109 -29.74 3.72 1.78
N PHE A 110 -29.15 3.02 2.74
CA PHE A 110 -28.22 1.93 2.48
C PHE A 110 -28.88 0.87 1.59
N ASN A 111 -28.37 0.73 0.36
CA ASN A 111 -28.90 -0.20 -0.62
C ASN A 111 -27.82 -1.22 -1.01
N VAL A 112 -28.18 -2.51 -0.95
CA VAL A 112 -27.31 -3.63 -1.35
C VAL A 112 -26.78 -3.48 -2.78
N SER A 113 -27.50 -2.75 -3.64
CA SER A 113 -27.06 -2.42 -4.99
C SER A 113 -25.81 -1.52 -5.04
N VAL A 114 -25.65 -0.61 -4.07
CA VAL A 114 -24.49 0.30 -3.97
C VAL A 114 -23.24 -0.48 -3.60
N LEU A 115 -23.31 -1.33 -2.57
CA LEU A 115 -22.19 -2.21 -2.19
C LEU A 115 -21.77 -3.13 -3.34
N ARG A 116 -22.74 -3.68 -4.08
CA ARG A 116 -22.44 -4.51 -5.26
C ARG A 116 -21.76 -3.70 -6.35
N CYS A 117 -22.25 -2.50 -6.66
CA CYS A 117 -21.65 -1.63 -7.67
C CYS A 117 -20.22 -1.23 -7.30
N GLN A 118 -19.97 -0.86 -6.03
CA GLN A 118 -18.63 -0.57 -5.53
C GLN A 118 -17.72 -1.78 -5.70
N ARG A 119 -18.15 -2.97 -5.27
CA ARG A 119 -17.37 -4.20 -5.48
C ARG A 119 -17.07 -4.45 -6.94
N GLU A 120 -18.05 -4.34 -7.83
CA GLU A 120 -17.87 -4.56 -9.26
C GLU A 120 -16.86 -3.58 -9.87
N ARG A 121 -16.95 -2.29 -9.50
CA ARG A 121 -15.99 -1.27 -9.94
C ARG A 121 -14.58 -1.52 -9.42
N MET A 122 -14.47 -1.88 -8.14
CA MET A 122 -13.16 -2.13 -7.51
C MET A 122 -12.58 -3.51 -7.90
N ALA A 123 -13.42 -4.48 -8.28
CA ALA A 123 -12.98 -5.79 -8.77
C ALA A 123 -12.33 -5.71 -10.14
N GLY A 124 -12.74 -4.75 -10.98
CA GLY A 124 -12.09 -4.48 -12.26
C GLY A 124 -10.63 -4.08 -12.06
N GLY A 125 -10.39 -3.05 -11.24
CA GLY A 125 -9.07 -2.47 -11.00
C GLY A 125 -8.47 -1.85 -12.27
N ASP A 126 -7.77 -0.73 -12.13
CA ASP A 126 -6.97 -0.18 -13.23
C ASP A 126 -5.55 -0.76 -13.17
N ASN A 127 -4.95 -1.01 -14.33
CA ASN A 127 -3.56 -1.48 -14.48
C ASN A 127 -3.22 -2.77 -13.70
N ARG A 128 -4.19 -3.69 -13.57
CA ARG A 128 -3.93 -5.03 -13.04
C ARG A 128 -3.15 -5.84 -14.07
N ASN A 129 -1.85 -5.98 -13.84
CA ASN A 129 -1.03 -6.96 -14.51
C ASN A 129 -1.08 -8.27 -13.73
N ASP A 130 -1.45 -9.37 -14.39
CA ASP A 130 -1.31 -10.69 -13.79
C ASP A 130 0.18 -11.01 -13.67
N HIS A 131 0.58 -11.46 -12.48
CA HIS A 131 1.98 -11.70 -12.20
C HIS A 131 2.17 -12.80 -11.15
N PRO A 132 3.31 -13.50 -11.18
CA PRO A 132 3.67 -14.45 -10.14
C PRO A 132 3.56 -13.83 -8.76
N LYS A 133 3.03 -14.62 -7.82
CA LYS A 133 3.10 -14.29 -6.40
C LYS A 133 4.44 -14.79 -5.88
N VAL A 134 5.19 -13.90 -5.23
CA VAL A 134 6.39 -14.27 -4.47
C VAL A 134 6.03 -14.46 -3.01
N GLY A 135 6.55 -15.53 -2.42
CA GLY A 135 6.35 -15.89 -1.03
C GLY A 135 7.63 -15.69 -0.20
N PRO A 136 7.54 -15.71 1.15
CA PRO A 136 8.69 -15.52 2.04
C PRO A 136 9.86 -16.51 1.83
N GLU A 137 9.58 -17.64 1.19
CA GLU A 137 10.54 -18.67 0.83
C GLU A 137 11.45 -18.31 -0.36
N THR A 138 11.09 -17.29 -1.16
CA THR A 138 11.87 -16.93 -2.35
C THR A 138 12.91 -15.84 -2.06
N GLU A 139 13.99 -15.85 -2.84
CA GLU A 139 15.08 -14.87 -2.71
C GLU A 139 14.60 -13.45 -3.03
N GLU A 140 13.75 -13.29 -4.05
CA GLU A 140 13.18 -12.00 -4.44
C GLU A 140 12.37 -11.37 -3.30
N PHE A 141 11.60 -12.19 -2.57
CA PHE A 141 10.85 -11.69 -1.42
C PHE A 141 11.78 -11.18 -0.33
N GLN A 142 12.83 -11.94 -0.01
CA GLN A 142 13.76 -11.60 1.06
C GLN A 142 14.51 -10.31 0.73
N VAL A 143 15.05 -10.18 -0.48
CA VAL A 143 15.75 -8.97 -0.93
C VAL A 143 14.81 -7.75 -0.90
N LEU A 144 13.58 -7.89 -1.40
CA LEU A 144 12.60 -6.80 -1.38
C LEU A 144 12.15 -6.45 0.04
N ALA A 145 12.01 -7.44 0.93
CA ALA A 145 11.65 -7.23 2.33
C ALA A 145 12.75 -6.51 3.10
N ASP A 146 14.01 -6.90 2.89
CA ASP A 146 15.18 -6.26 3.51
C ASP A 146 15.36 -4.83 3.01
N ARG A 147 15.20 -4.60 1.69
CA ARG A 147 15.20 -3.26 1.10
C ARG A 147 14.08 -2.39 1.66
N ASN A 148 12.92 -2.97 1.94
CA ASN A 148 11.74 -2.28 2.47
C ASN A 148 11.50 -2.55 3.96
N TRP A 149 12.55 -2.76 4.76
CA TRP A 149 12.44 -3.18 6.17
C TRP A 149 11.55 -2.24 7.00
N ALA A 150 11.66 -0.92 6.77
CA ALA A 150 10.95 0.11 7.54
C ALA A 150 9.46 0.09 7.18
N ASP A 151 9.14 -0.04 5.89
CA ASP A 151 7.77 -0.19 5.41
C ASP A 151 7.15 -1.52 5.87
N VAL A 152 7.94 -2.59 5.96
CA VAL A 152 7.48 -3.90 6.46
C VAL A 152 7.08 -3.79 7.93
N GLU A 153 7.91 -3.14 8.75
CA GLU A 153 7.59 -2.88 10.15
C GLU A 153 6.35 -1.99 10.30
N LEU A 154 6.28 -0.89 9.54
CA LEU A 154 5.14 0.01 9.54
C LEU A 154 3.85 -0.70 9.10
N TYR A 155 3.93 -1.61 8.13
CA TYR A 155 2.78 -2.39 7.66
C TYR A 155 2.23 -3.34 8.74
N GLN A 156 3.10 -3.98 9.54
CA GLN A 156 2.61 -4.79 10.66
C GLN A 156 1.89 -3.92 11.70
N TYR A 157 2.45 -2.75 12.02
CA TYR A 157 1.79 -1.79 12.89
C TYR A 157 0.45 -1.31 12.31
N ALA A 158 0.39 -1.02 11.01
CA ALA A 158 -0.84 -0.63 10.34
C ALA A 158 -1.93 -1.71 10.45
N LYS A 159 -1.57 -3.00 10.41
CA LYS A 159 -2.52 -4.11 10.64
C LYS A 159 -3.04 -4.18 12.07
N GLU A 160 -2.20 -3.88 13.05
CA GLU A 160 -2.63 -3.79 14.46
C GLU A 160 -3.57 -2.60 14.65
N LEU A 161 -3.18 -1.43 14.16
CA LEU A 161 -3.99 -0.22 14.20
C LEU A 161 -5.32 -0.41 13.45
N PHE A 162 -5.31 -1.14 12.33
CA PHE A 162 -6.54 -1.51 11.62
C PHE A 162 -7.50 -2.32 12.50
N LYS A 163 -7.01 -3.20 13.38
CA LYS A 163 -7.88 -3.94 14.32
C LYS A 163 -8.39 -3.02 15.42
N GLU A 164 -7.53 -2.19 16.00
CA GLU A 164 -7.89 -1.25 17.06
C GLU A 164 -8.95 -0.23 16.60
N GLN A 165 -8.79 0.30 15.38
CA GLN A 165 -9.69 1.26 14.77
C GLN A 165 -11.07 0.69 14.41
N ALA A 166 -11.29 -0.63 14.54
CA ALA A 166 -12.62 -1.21 14.41
C ALA A 166 -13.59 -0.67 15.49
N SER A 167 -13.08 -0.20 16.63
CA SER A 167 -13.86 0.42 17.70
C SER A 167 -14.32 1.87 17.41
N LEU A 168 -13.85 2.47 16.31
CA LEU A 168 -14.19 3.85 15.93
C LEU A 168 -15.50 3.96 15.14
N VAL A 169 -16.12 2.84 14.77
CA VAL A 169 -17.32 2.75 13.91
C VAL A 169 -18.37 1.79 14.44
#